data_AF-A0A838HM14-F1
#
_entry.id   AF-A0A838HM14-F1
#
_cell.length_a   1.000
_cell.length_b   1.000
_cell.length_c   1.000
_cell.angle_alpha   90.00
_cell.angle_beta   90.00
_cell.angle_gamma   90.00
#
_symmetry.space_group_name_H-M   'P 1'
#
loop_
_entity.id
_entity.type
_entity.pdbx_description
1 polymer ?
#
loop_
_entity_poly.entity_id
_entity_poly.type
_entity_poly.pdbx_seq_one_letter_code
_entity_poly.pdbx_strand_id
1 'polypeptide(L)' 'MADIEAKVKDIIINELGVDAEKVTRSASFVEDLGADSLDTVELV' A
#
# COMPACT_ATOMS: atom_id res chain seq x y z
N MET A 1 -4.80 -4.12 20.31
CA MET A 1 -5.09 -2.89 19.53
C MET A 1 -4.93 -3.28 18.07
N ALA A 2 -5.90 -2.96 17.21
CA ALA A 2 -5.94 -3.50 15.86
C ALA A 2 -4.71 -3.05 15.05
N ASP A 3 -3.91 -4.00 14.58
CA ASP A 3 -2.82 -3.79 13.62
C ASP A 3 -3.40 -3.42 12.25
N ILE A 4 -3.97 -2.22 12.17
CA ILE A 4 -4.45 -1.62 10.92
C ILE A 4 -3.28 -1.54 9.93
N GLU A 5 -2.07 -1.29 10.42
CA GLU A 5 -0.86 -1.29 9.59
C GLU A 5 -0.62 -2.64 8.90
N ALA A 6 -0.77 -3.77 9.61
CA ALA A 6 -0.57 -5.09 9.03
C ALA A 6 -1.65 -5.39 7.97
N LYS A 7 -2.91 -5.05 8.26
CA LYS A 7 -4.01 -5.20 7.29
C LYS A 7 -3.82 -4.35 6.05
N VAL A 8 -3.44 -3.08 6.23
CA VAL A 8 -3.20 -2.15 5.13
C VAL A 8 -2.02 -2.64 4.28
N LYS A 9 -0.92 -3.09 4.91
CA LYS A 9 0.20 -3.72 4.19
C LYS A 9 -0.24 -4.94 3.38
N ASP A 10 -1.00 -5.86 3.97
CA ASP A 10 -1.51 -7.04 3.25
C ASP A 10 -2.42 -6.67 2.07
N ILE A 11 -3.28 -5.66 2.23
CA ILE A 11 -4.14 -5.18 1.14
C ILE A 11 -3.27 -4.62 0.02
N ILE A 12 -2.33 -3.73 0.33
CA ILE A 12 -1.42 -3.13 -0.65
C ILE A 12 -0.61 -4.20 -1.38
N ILE A 13 -0.04 -5.18 -0.68
CA ILE A 13 0.73 -6.27 -1.28
C ILE A 13 -0.13 -7.09 -2.25
N ASN A 14 -1.36 -7.42 -1.85
CA ASN A 14 -2.25 -8.24 -2.66
C ASN A 14 -2.88 -7.48 -3.83
N GLU A 15 -3.21 -6.21 -3.64
CA GLU A 15 -3.96 -5.38 -4.58
C GLU A 15 -3.02 -4.73 -5.62
N LEU A 16 -1.83 -4.29 -5.18
CA LEU A 16 -0.81 -3.72 -6.06
C LEU A 16 0.24 -4.75 -6.52
N GLY A 17 0.25 -5.96 -5.94
CA GLY A 17 1.21 -7.01 -6.30
C GLY A 17 2.67 -6.66 -5.98
N VAL A 18 2.88 -5.82 -4.96
CA VAL A 18 4.19 -5.29 -4.56
C VAL A 18 4.73 -5.98 -3.32
N ASP A 19 6.05 -6.09 -3.20
CA ASP A 19 6.68 -6.73 -2.05
C ASP A 19 6.44 -5.95 -0.74
N ALA A 20 6.22 -6.69 0.35
CA ALA A 20 6.06 -6.13 1.70
C ALA A 20 7.24 -5.23 2.13
N GLU A 21 8.43 -5.52 1.61
CA GLU A 21 9.66 -4.75 1.88
C GLU A 21 9.62 -3.36 1.24
N LYS A 22 8.87 -3.19 0.14
CA LYS A 22 8.65 -1.89 -0.49
C LYS A 22 7.56 -1.09 0.21
N VAL A 23 6.62 -1.76 0.89
CA VAL A 23 5.53 -1.11 1.64
C VAL A 23 6.05 -0.56 2.97
N THR A 24 6.79 0.54 2.89
CA THR A 24 7.28 1.29 4.05
C THR A 24 6.38 2.49 4.33
N ARG A 25 6.37 2.99 5.57
CA ARG A 25 5.64 4.22 5.92
C ARG A 25 6.10 5.47 5.15
N SER A 26 7.31 5.41 4.61
CA SER A 26 7.92 6.50 3.82
C SER A 26 7.84 6.25 2.33
N ALA A 27 7.31 5.10 1.90
CA ALA A 27 7.15 4.78 0.49
C ALA A 27 5.97 5.57 -0.09
N SER A 28 6.19 6.10 -1.29
CA SER A 28 5.17 6.79 -2.07
C SER A 28 4.34 5.73 -2.80
N PHE A 29 3.03 5.70 -2.56
CA PHE A 29 2.14 4.71 -3.19
C PHE A 29 2.22 4.75 -4.73
N VAL A 30 2.34 5.94 -5.29
CA VAL A 30 2.39 6.14 -6.75
C VAL A 30 3.78 5.86 -7.31
N GLU A 31 4.83 6.39 -6.68
CA GLU A 31 6.19 6.32 -7.24
C GLU A 31 6.94 5.04 -6.87
N ASP A 32 6.77 4.54 -5.65
CA ASP A 32 7.48 3.35 -5.14
C ASP A 32 6.68 2.06 -5.30
N LEU A 33 5.34 2.14 -5.20
CA LEU A 33 4.44 0.98 -5.29
C LEU A 33 3.67 0.93 -6.62
N GLY A 34 3.81 1.95 -7.48
CA GLY A 34 3.18 1.96 -8.80
C GLY A 34 1.66 1.99 -8.76
N ALA A 35 1.07 2.47 -7.66
CA ALA A 35 -0.37 2.66 -7.54
C ALA A 35 -0.84 3.69 -8.55
N ASP A 36 -1.84 3.35 -9.34
CA ASP A 36 -2.43 4.32 -10.26
C ASP A 36 -3.21 5.36 -9.45
N SER A 37 -3.38 6.53 -10.04
CA SER A 37 -4.16 7.65 -9.50
C SER A 37 -5.56 7.26 -9.04
N LEU A 38 -6.15 6.17 -9.57
CA LEU A 38 -7.42 5.62 -9.10
C LEU A 38 -7.30 4.91 -7.74
N ASP A 39 -6.27 4.09 -7.55
CA ASP A 39 -6.07 3.27 -6.35
C ASP A 39 -5.85 4.14 -5.09
N THR A 40 -5.21 5.30 -5.27
CA THR A 40 -4.98 6.25 -4.17
C THR A 40 -6.23 7.00 -3.69
N VAL A 41 -7.30 7.05 -4.49
CA VAL A 41 -8.54 7.76 -4.16
C VAL A 41 -9.51 6.85 -3.39
N GLU A 42 -9.42 5.53 -3.57
CA GLU A 42 -10.27 4.56 -2.89
C GLU A 42 -9.82 4.26 -1.45
N LEU A 43 -8.56 4.60 -1.12
CA LEU A 43 -7.92 4.28 0.17
C LEU A 43 -8.03 5.37 1.26
N VAL A 44 -8.57 6.55 0.95
CA VAL A 44 -8.71 7.71 1.88
C VAL A 44 -10.05 7.78 2.61
#